data_AF-A0A9D9K788-F1
#
_entry.id   AF-A0A9D9K788-F1
#
_cell.length_a   1.000
_cell.length_b   1.000
_cell.length_c   1.000
_cell.angle_alpha   90.00
_cell.angle_beta   90.00
_cell.angle_gamma   90.00
#
_symmetry.space_group_name_H-M   'P 1'
#
loop_
_entity.id
_entity.type
_entity.pdbx_description
1 polymer ?
#
loop_
_entity_poly.entity_id
_entity_poly.type
_entity_poly.pdbx_seq_one_letter_code
_entity_poly.pdbx_strand_id
1 'polypeptide(L)'
;MTEPLALTRQPRISIPTDNPDDPNYVVPANQWTGVVGYGTQGDISCTGSLYLTGRHIITAAHCFDINDTTPNPNPNPTEYTVFFDLREGRVPVAVSRIFIHPNWTADDASNNDIAVLELASSAPETAERYDVYVGTDEVGQVIQRVGYGTKGTGNGGEVADDNPTKRTGQNRYDALGEIFNNAGQFNTPVLPGTQLAYDFDSGNANNDAFGREFGINDLGLGANEVGASGGDSGGPSFINGQIAGVASYGVSPTTPGIDVTEANDTSFGEFFADTRVSAYLSFIGGAIAESNRGDNLMTGWTGTDTLAGNAGNDTIEGRGSDDILLGGRDNDVLRGEVGNDSIAGNRGNDVLEGSDNDDILFGGQDSDTISGGAGNDVLAGDFGQDFLTGGDGSDTFTLRRGAAATDATQVDVVSDFAAGVDRIALTQGLTEANLTLELFDLNGSGVLVRVAGTSEFLGFVRNATVESLQGSFVADTLGLN
;
A
#
# COMPACT_ATOMS: atom_id res chain seq x y z
N MET A 1 -20.52 -37.61 42.28
CA MET A 1 -21.23 -36.49 41.63
C MET A 1 -20.80 -35.24 42.33
N THR A 2 -19.79 -34.57 41.77
CA THR A 2 -19.26 -33.30 42.26
C THR A 2 -20.01 -32.19 41.53
N GLU A 3 -20.69 -31.33 42.28
CA GLU A 3 -21.28 -30.07 41.81
C GLU A 3 -20.23 -29.25 41.02
N PRO A 4 -20.59 -28.60 39.91
CA PRO A 4 -19.69 -27.66 39.26
C PRO A 4 -19.52 -26.45 40.18
N LEU A 5 -18.27 -26.01 40.37
CA LEU A 5 -17.93 -24.74 41.02
C LEU A 5 -18.75 -23.62 40.35
N ALA A 6 -19.60 -22.95 41.15
CA ALA A 6 -20.25 -21.73 40.72
C ALA A 6 -19.15 -20.73 40.33
N LEU A 7 -19.09 -20.35 39.05
CA LEU A 7 -18.29 -19.22 38.61
C LEU A 7 -18.80 -18.00 39.36
N THR A 8 -18.00 -17.48 40.30
CA THR A 8 -18.18 -16.15 40.86
C THR A 8 -18.09 -15.14 39.72
N ARG A 9 -19.22 -14.48 39.41
CA ARG A 9 -19.30 -13.38 38.42
C ARG A 9 -18.32 -12.28 38.82
N GLN A 10 -17.44 -11.91 37.91
CA GLN A 10 -16.50 -10.80 38.05
C GLN A 10 -17.02 -9.63 37.22
N PRO A 11 -16.99 -8.39 37.75
CA PRO A 11 -17.32 -7.22 36.95
C PRO A 11 -16.26 -7.05 35.85
N ARG A 12 -16.71 -6.93 34.60
CA ARG A 12 -15.85 -6.67 33.43
C ARG A 12 -15.86 -5.20 33.06
N ILE A 13 -15.43 -4.37 34.01
CA ILE A 13 -14.61 -3.21 33.63
C ILE A 13 -13.21 -3.79 33.40
N SER A 14 -12.53 -3.36 32.34
CA SER A 14 -11.21 -3.86 31.94
C SER A 14 -10.30 -4.01 33.16
N ILE A 15 -9.81 -5.23 33.44
CA ILE A 15 -8.79 -5.45 34.47
C ILE A 15 -7.45 -5.42 33.73
N PRO A 16 -6.57 -4.42 33.99
CA PRO A 16 -5.22 -4.45 33.45
C PRO A 16 -4.54 -5.75 33.88
N THR A 17 -4.11 -6.55 32.91
CA THR A 17 -3.39 -7.81 33.13
C THR A 17 -2.13 -7.76 32.29
N ASP A 18 -1.00 -8.14 32.88
CA ASP A 18 0.32 -8.23 32.24
C ASP A 18 0.60 -9.63 31.68
N ASN A 19 -0.36 -10.54 31.80
CA ASN A 19 -0.30 -11.89 31.26
C ASN A 19 -0.91 -11.94 29.84
N PRO A 20 -0.13 -12.15 28.77
CA PRO A 20 -0.65 -12.21 27.40
C PRO A 20 -1.59 -13.39 27.13
N ASP A 21 -1.60 -14.42 27.99
CA ASP A 21 -2.51 -15.56 27.90
C ASP A 21 -3.84 -15.31 28.66
N ASP A 22 -3.99 -14.16 29.33
CA ASP A 22 -5.22 -13.79 30.00
C ASP A 22 -6.26 -13.34 28.95
N PRO A 23 -7.47 -13.90 28.95
CA PRO A 23 -8.52 -13.47 28.02
C PRO A 23 -9.01 -12.03 28.28
N ASN A 24 -8.47 -11.33 29.29
CA ASN A 24 -8.67 -9.90 29.55
C ASN A 24 -7.44 -9.04 29.19
N TYR A 25 -6.41 -9.59 28.53
CA TYR A 25 -5.20 -8.88 28.14
C TYR A 25 -5.45 -7.84 27.04
N VAL A 26 -5.06 -6.60 27.33
CA VAL A 26 -5.15 -5.47 26.38
C VAL A 26 -3.73 -5.03 26.04
N VAL A 27 -3.34 -5.18 24.77
CA VAL A 27 -2.07 -4.62 24.29
C VAL A 27 -2.11 -3.08 24.45
N PRO A 28 -1.15 -2.45 25.14
CA PRO A 28 -1.15 -1.01 25.34
C PRO A 28 -1.16 -0.20 24.03
N ALA A 29 -1.84 0.95 24.02
CA ALA A 29 -2.00 1.82 22.84
C ALA A 29 -0.69 2.21 22.14
N ASN A 30 0.40 2.36 22.89
CA ASN A 30 1.71 2.73 22.36
C ASN A 30 2.43 1.59 21.62
N GLN A 31 1.94 0.35 21.71
CA GLN A 31 2.50 -0.78 20.97
C GLN A 31 1.89 -0.90 19.57
N TRP A 32 0.66 -0.42 19.36
CA TRP A 32 -0.04 -0.44 18.07
C TRP A 32 0.48 0.60 17.06
N THR A 33 1.78 0.63 16.78
CA THR A 33 2.44 1.71 16.03
C THR A 33 1.93 1.89 14.59
N GLY A 34 1.28 0.87 14.01
CA GLY A 34 0.61 0.96 12.71
C GLY A 34 -0.81 1.51 12.75
N VAL A 35 -1.39 1.70 13.94
CA VAL A 35 -2.68 2.40 14.08
C VAL A 35 -2.41 3.89 14.13
N VAL A 36 -3.00 4.62 13.20
CA VAL A 36 -2.66 6.02 12.91
C VAL A 36 -3.87 6.91 13.12
N GLY A 37 -3.61 8.13 13.57
CA GLY A 37 -4.58 9.22 13.54
C GLY A 37 -4.37 10.03 12.28
N TYR A 38 -5.42 10.49 11.65
CA TYR A 38 -5.33 11.35 10.47
C TYR A 38 -6.48 12.35 10.43
N GLY A 39 -6.31 13.40 9.65
CA GLY A 39 -7.33 14.43 9.47
C GLY A 39 -6.78 15.60 8.68
N THR A 40 -7.52 16.70 8.70
CA THR A 40 -7.19 17.91 7.94
C THR A 40 -6.57 18.99 8.83
N GLN A 41 -5.83 19.92 8.22
CA GLN A 41 -5.22 21.07 8.91
C GLN A 41 -4.26 20.73 10.07
N GLY A 42 -3.77 19.48 10.13
CA GLY A 42 -2.88 19.01 11.19
C GLY A 42 -3.60 18.36 12.37
N ASP A 43 -4.94 18.37 12.37
CA ASP A 43 -5.76 17.78 13.42
C ASP A 43 -6.06 16.31 13.12
N ILE A 44 -6.24 15.52 14.18
CA ILE A 44 -6.67 14.13 14.07
C ILE A 44 -8.19 14.12 14.17
N SER A 45 -8.87 13.76 13.08
CA SER A 45 -10.32 13.62 13.05
C SER A 45 -10.76 12.17 12.93
N CYS A 46 -9.90 11.29 12.42
CA CYS A 46 -10.18 9.89 12.19
C CYS A 46 -8.98 8.97 12.50
N THR A 47 -9.28 7.67 12.55
CA THR A 47 -8.30 6.61 12.83
C THR A 47 -8.25 5.63 11.67
N GLY A 48 -7.07 5.11 11.35
CA GLY A 48 -6.93 3.98 10.43
C GLY A 48 -5.82 3.01 10.85
N SER A 49 -5.67 1.91 10.09
CA SER A 49 -4.63 0.89 10.31
C SER A 49 -3.75 0.70 9.07
N LEU A 50 -2.44 0.71 9.27
CA LEU A 50 -1.44 0.44 8.22
C LEU A 50 -1.53 -1.01 7.73
N TYR A 51 -1.85 -1.17 6.45
CA TYR A 51 -1.92 -2.47 5.79
C TYR A 51 -0.53 -3.00 5.40
N LEU A 52 -0.43 -4.30 5.13
CA LEU A 52 0.82 -5.03 4.81
C LEU A 52 1.73 -4.37 3.79
N THR A 53 1.16 -3.64 2.82
CA THR A 53 1.93 -2.90 1.82
C THR A 53 2.88 -1.85 2.39
N GLY A 54 2.63 -1.34 3.61
CA GLY A 54 3.39 -0.24 4.19
C GLY A 54 3.12 1.14 3.54
N ARG A 55 2.17 1.24 2.60
CA ARG A 55 1.77 2.51 1.95
C ARG A 55 0.27 2.78 2.03
N HIS A 56 -0.53 1.82 2.48
CA HIS A 56 -1.99 1.94 2.48
C HIS A 56 -2.54 1.90 3.91
N ILE A 57 -3.45 2.83 4.23
CA ILE A 57 -4.20 2.84 5.49
C ILE A 57 -5.64 2.39 5.20
N ILE A 58 -6.10 1.34 5.89
CA ILE A 58 -7.50 0.93 5.89
C ILE A 58 -8.24 1.75 6.93
N THR A 59 -9.35 2.37 6.55
CA THR A 59 -10.14 3.27 7.39
C THR A 59 -11.62 3.25 6.98
N ALA A 60 -12.46 3.98 7.71
CA ALA A 60 -13.87 4.19 7.39
C ALA A 60 -14.04 5.32 6.35
N ALA A 61 -15.08 5.22 5.52
CA ALA A 61 -15.40 6.19 4.47
C ALA A 61 -16.12 7.44 5.01
N HIS A 62 -16.90 7.32 6.10
CA HIS A 62 -17.57 8.47 6.73
C HIS A 62 -16.58 9.54 7.22
N CYS A 63 -15.31 9.17 7.42
CA CYS A 63 -14.23 10.10 7.72
C CYS A 63 -14.01 11.21 6.68
N PHE A 64 -14.63 11.09 5.52
CA PHE A 64 -14.58 12.10 4.46
C PHE A 64 -15.90 12.89 4.34
N ASP A 65 -16.93 12.62 5.15
CA ASP A 65 -18.17 13.42 5.18
C ASP A 65 -17.96 14.74 5.95
N ILE A 66 -17.91 15.85 5.21
CA ILE A 66 -17.65 17.18 5.78
C ILE A 66 -18.90 17.78 6.48
N ASN A 67 -20.11 17.25 6.23
CA ASN A 67 -21.36 17.85 6.72
C ASN A 67 -22.37 16.84 7.33
N ASP A 68 -21.92 15.64 7.72
CA ASP A 68 -22.69 14.61 8.45
C ASP A 68 -24.00 14.16 7.74
N THR A 69 -24.14 14.51 6.45
CA THR A 69 -25.36 14.30 5.66
C THR A 69 -25.10 14.21 4.15
N THR A 70 -23.86 14.45 3.70
CA THR A 70 -23.52 14.48 2.28
C THR A 70 -22.20 13.74 2.04
N PRO A 71 -22.23 12.54 1.43
CA PRO A 71 -21.03 11.81 1.07
C PRO A 71 -20.07 12.69 0.27
N ASN A 72 -18.79 12.71 0.65
CA ASN A 72 -17.73 13.25 -0.20
C ASN A 72 -17.03 12.08 -0.92
N PRO A 73 -17.50 11.66 -2.10
CA PRO A 73 -16.88 10.54 -2.81
C PRO A 73 -15.50 10.88 -3.39
N ASN A 74 -15.14 12.16 -3.46
CA ASN A 74 -13.90 12.65 -4.06
C ASN A 74 -13.18 13.65 -3.13
N PRO A 75 -12.75 13.22 -1.92
CA PRO A 75 -12.00 14.08 -1.03
C PRO A 75 -10.66 14.47 -1.66
N ASN A 76 -10.22 15.70 -1.43
CA ASN A 76 -8.92 16.17 -1.88
C ASN A 76 -7.81 15.57 -1.00
N PRO A 77 -6.95 14.67 -1.51
CA PRO A 77 -5.95 13.98 -0.69
C PRO A 77 -4.98 14.93 0.01
N THR A 78 -4.65 16.05 -0.65
CA THR A 78 -3.67 17.04 -0.14
C THR A 78 -4.11 17.76 1.13
N GLU A 79 -5.39 17.66 1.49
CA GLU A 79 -5.91 18.22 2.74
C GLU A 79 -5.64 17.31 3.94
N TYR A 80 -5.31 16.04 3.72
CA TYR A 80 -5.18 15.03 4.77
C TYR A 80 -3.71 14.72 5.08
N THR A 81 -3.41 14.57 6.37
CA THR A 81 -2.11 14.11 6.88
C THR A 81 -2.33 12.93 7.83
N VAL A 82 -1.53 11.88 7.67
CA VAL A 82 -1.49 10.71 8.53
C VAL A 82 -0.37 10.86 9.56
N PHE A 83 -0.65 10.57 10.83
CA PHE A 83 0.28 10.71 11.93
C PHE A 83 0.61 9.36 12.56
N PHE A 84 1.88 8.97 12.48
CA PHE A 84 2.42 7.79 13.16
C PHE A 84 2.98 8.18 14.52
N ASP A 85 2.36 7.72 15.61
CA ASP A 85 2.90 7.87 16.96
C ASP A 85 3.91 6.76 17.27
N LEU A 86 5.19 7.06 17.07
CA LEU A 86 6.31 6.15 17.25
C LEU A 86 7.09 6.49 18.53
N ARG A 87 8.00 5.59 18.95
CA ARG A 87 8.86 5.80 20.13
C ARG A 87 9.72 7.07 20.02
N GLU A 88 10.12 7.43 18.81
CA GLU A 88 10.96 8.59 18.51
C GLU A 88 10.16 9.90 18.41
N GLY A 89 8.83 9.80 18.36
CA GLY A 89 7.93 10.93 18.22
C GLY A 89 6.85 10.68 17.16
N ARG A 90 6.03 11.72 16.95
CA ARG A 90 4.98 11.73 15.93
C ARG A 90 5.59 12.04 14.56
N VAL A 91 5.38 11.16 13.59
CA VAL A 91 5.85 11.32 12.21
C VAL A 91 4.66 11.58 11.29
N PRO A 92 4.55 12.78 10.67
CA PRO A 92 3.53 13.07 9.68
C PRO A 92 3.90 12.50 8.30
N VAL A 93 2.91 11.94 7.60
CA VAL A 93 3.04 11.47 6.21
C VAL A 93 1.83 12.00 5.42
N ALA A 94 2.09 12.64 4.27
CA ALA A 94 1.03 13.17 3.42
C ALA A 94 0.25 12.04 2.72
N VAL A 95 -1.00 12.32 2.34
CA VAL A 95 -1.85 11.40 1.57
C VAL A 95 -1.77 11.78 0.08
N SER A 96 -1.53 10.79 -0.79
CA SER A 96 -1.48 10.98 -2.25
C SER A 96 -2.82 10.70 -2.92
N ARG A 97 -3.54 9.66 -2.48
CA ARG A 97 -4.85 9.26 -3.03
C ARG A 97 -5.77 8.74 -1.94
N ILE A 98 -7.07 8.83 -2.20
CA ILE A 98 -8.13 8.33 -1.33
C ILE A 98 -9.09 7.51 -2.17
N PHE A 99 -9.27 6.25 -1.81
CA PHE A 99 -10.20 5.33 -2.44
C PHE A 99 -11.37 5.13 -1.50
N ILE A 100 -12.55 5.63 -1.87
CA ILE A 100 -13.80 5.37 -1.15
C ILE A 100 -14.54 4.25 -1.87
N HIS A 101 -15.14 3.33 -1.11
CA HIS A 101 -15.93 2.27 -1.72
C HIS A 101 -17.05 2.87 -2.60
N PRO A 102 -17.19 2.47 -3.87
CA PRO A 102 -18.03 3.18 -4.85
C PRO A 102 -19.54 3.14 -4.54
N ASN A 103 -19.95 2.18 -3.70
CA ASN A 103 -21.33 2.04 -3.23
C ASN A 103 -21.52 2.52 -1.78
N TRP A 104 -20.60 3.32 -1.24
CA TRP A 104 -20.76 3.92 0.08
C TRP A 104 -21.84 5.01 0.09
N THR A 105 -22.61 5.08 1.18
CA THR A 105 -23.65 6.08 1.43
C THR A 105 -23.50 6.65 2.84
N ALA A 106 -23.81 7.95 3.01
CA ALA A 106 -23.76 8.66 4.30
C ALA A 106 -25.08 8.57 5.09
N ASP A 107 -25.87 7.51 4.86
CA ASP A 107 -27.08 7.26 5.64
C ASP A 107 -26.74 6.54 6.96
N ASP A 108 -27.66 6.59 7.93
CA ASP A 108 -27.54 5.95 9.25
C ASP A 108 -27.29 4.43 9.20
N ALA A 109 -27.35 3.82 8.01
CA ALA A 109 -27.07 2.40 7.78
C ALA A 109 -25.57 2.12 7.53
N SER A 110 -24.75 3.14 7.28
CA SER A 110 -23.29 3.04 7.07
C SER A 110 -22.89 1.90 6.11
N ASN A 111 -23.66 1.72 5.03
CA ASN A 111 -23.42 0.62 4.09
C ASN A 111 -22.13 0.84 3.31
N ASN A 112 -21.26 -0.17 3.27
CA ASN A 112 -19.95 -0.10 2.63
C ASN A 112 -19.06 1.03 3.16
N ASP A 113 -19.12 1.31 4.45
CA ASP A 113 -18.31 2.32 5.12
C ASP A 113 -16.85 1.85 5.27
N ILE A 114 -16.14 1.87 4.15
CA ILE A 114 -14.72 1.53 4.06
C ILE A 114 -14.04 2.38 2.99
N ALA A 115 -12.82 2.79 3.33
CA ALA A 115 -11.94 3.51 2.44
C ALA A 115 -10.48 3.05 2.62
N VAL A 116 -9.67 3.35 1.62
CA VAL A 116 -8.23 3.13 1.63
C VAL A 116 -7.54 4.46 1.34
N LEU A 117 -6.66 4.91 2.24
CA LEU A 117 -5.75 6.02 1.97
C LEU A 117 -4.46 5.46 1.39
N GLU A 118 -3.95 6.08 0.33
CA GLU A 118 -2.58 5.88 -0.14
C GLU A 118 -1.68 7.00 0.40
N LEU A 119 -0.56 6.61 1.01
CA LEU A 119 0.45 7.55 1.51
C LEU A 119 1.33 8.04 0.36
N ALA A 120 1.72 9.32 0.42
CA ALA A 120 2.62 9.94 -0.56
C ALA A 120 4.07 9.41 -0.49
N SER A 121 4.44 8.74 0.60
CA SER A 121 5.68 8.00 0.76
C SER A 121 5.44 6.76 1.61
N SER A 122 6.39 5.82 1.59
CA SER A 122 6.31 4.63 2.45
C SER A 122 6.25 5.02 3.93
N ALA A 123 5.43 4.31 4.71
CA ALA A 123 5.35 4.50 6.14
C ALA A 123 6.71 4.24 6.82
N PRO A 124 7.00 4.89 7.97
CA PRO A 124 8.23 4.66 8.72
C PRO A 124 8.48 3.17 8.98
N GLU A 125 9.72 2.72 8.84
CA GLU A 125 10.05 1.29 8.95
C GLU A 125 9.62 0.67 10.29
N THR A 126 9.71 1.46 11.37
CA THR A 126 9.35 1.05 12.74
C THR A 126 7.85 0.96 12.99
N ALA A 127 7.00 1.36 12.04
CA ALA A 127 5.55 1.22 12.15
C ALA A 127 5.14 -0.23 11.86
N GLU A 128 4.34 -0.82 12.76
CA GLU A 128 3.75 -2.14 12.57
C GLU A 128 2.81 -2.18 11.36
N ARG A 129 2.78 -3.31 10.68
CA ARG A 129 1.92 -3.56 9.51
C ARG A 129 0.98 -4.70 9.85
N TYR A 130 -0.29 -4.56 9.49
CA TYR A 130 -1.31 -5.53 9.83
C TYR A 130 -1.93 -6.16 8.59
N ASP A 131 -2.17 -7.46 8.66
CA ASP A 131 -2.95 -8.21 7.68
C ASP A 131 -4.44 -8.18 8.03
N VAL A 132 -5.31 -8.56 7.10
CA VAL A 132 -6.75 -8.65 7.31
C VAL A 132 -7.14 -10.00 7.91
N TYR A 133 -7.99 -9.99 8.94
CA TYR A 133 -8.54 -11.19 9.54
C TYR A 133 -9.63 -11.81 8.66
N VAL A 134 -9.35 -12.99 8.09
CA VAL A 134 -10.26 -13.72 7.18
C VAL A 134 -10.97 -14.92 7.83
N GLY A 135 -10.74 -15.15 9.13
CA GLY A 135 -11.35 -16.24 9.88
C GLY A 135 -12.83 -16.01 10.20
N THR A 136 -13.49 -17.01 10.79
CA THR A 136 -14.86 -16.86 11.30
C THR A 136 -14.85 -16.31 12.71
N ASP A 137 -15.95 -15.67 13.12
CA ASP A 137 -16.08 -15.19 14.50
C ASP A 137 -16.47 -16.34 15.43
N GLU A 138 -15.82 -16.43 16.59
CA GLU A 138 -16.01 -17.51 17.56
C GLU A 138 -16.51 -16.98 18.90
N VAL A 139 -17.45 -17.68 19.54
CA VAL A 139 -17.90 -17.30 20.89
C VAL A 139 -16.74 -17.35 21.87
N GLY A 140 -16.57 -16.26 22.61
CA GLY A 140 -15.45 -16.02 23.51
C GLY A 140 -14.26 -15.32 22.84
N GLN A 141 -14.30 -15.09 21.53
CA GLN A 141 -13.24 -14.39 20.81
C GLN A 141 -13.10 -12.96 21.33
N VAL A 142 -11.85 -12.58 21.56
CA VAL A 142 -11.47 -11.23 22.00
C VAL A 142 -11.23 -10.39 20.75
N ILE A 143 -11.86 -9.23 20.72
CA ILE A 143 -11.60 -8.20 19.71
C ILE A 143 -11.00 -7.00 20.42
N GLN A 144 -9.81 -6.62 19.98
CA GLN A 144 -9.13 -5.43 20.48
C GLN A 144 -9.43 -4.24 19.58
N ARG A 145 -9.86 -3.13 20.18
CA ARG A 145 -10.08 -1.85 19.50
C ARG A 145 -8.91 -0.93 19.76
N VAL A 146 -8.54 -0.16 18.75
CA VAL A 146 -7.48 0.84 18.87
C VAL A 146 -7.91 2.08 18.09
N GLY A 147 -7.83 3.25 18.70
CA GLY A 147 -8.07 4.48 17.95
C GLY A 147 -7.86 5.77 18.71
N TYR A 148 -7.99 6.86 17.98
CA TYR A 148 -7.85 8.23 18.48
C TYR A 148 -9.24 8.78 18.79
N GLY A 149 -9.40 9.29 20.01
CA GLY A 149 -10.67 9.89 20.45
C GLY A 149 -10.45 10.89 21.57
N THR A 150 -11.50 11.67 21.83
CA THR A 150 -11.55 12.60 22.97
C THR A 150 -11.90 11.84 24.24
N LYS A 151 -11.68 12.44 25.42
CA LYS A 151 -12.09 11.80 26.69
C LYS A 151 -13.59 11.96 26.88
N GLY A 152 -14.32 10.86 26.94
CA GLY A 152 -15.66 10.83 27.53
C GLY A 152 -15.55 10.87 29.05
N THR A 153 -16.10 11.88 29.71
CA THR A 153 -15.98 12.03 31.18
C THR A 153 -17.13 11.39 31.96
N GLY A 154 -18.03 10.64 31.32
CA GLY A 154 -19.13 9.90 31.96
C GLY A 154 -20.19 10.76 32.66
N ASN A 155 -19.92 12.04 32.93
CA ASN A 155 -20.83 12.96 33.61
C ASN A 155 -21.47 13.89 32.57
N GLY A 156 -22.66 13.52 32.10
CA GLY A 156 -23.46 14.37 31.22
C GLY A 156 -23.00 14.46 29.76
N GLY A 157 -22.11 13.57 29.31
CA GLY A 157 -21.60 13.60 27.94
C GLY A 157 -20.69 14.80 27.65
N GLU A 158 -20.12 15.42 28.68
CA GLU A 158 -19.11 16.46 28.49
C GLU A 158 -17.84 15.83 27.91
N VAL A 159 -17.68 16.03 26.59
CA VAL A 159 -16.41 15.92 25.88
C VAL A 159 -15.45 16.88 26.58
N ALA A 160 -14.39 16.36 27.20
CA ALA A 160 -13.29 17.25 27.58
C ALA A 160 -12.65 17.76 26.28
N ASP A 161 -12.47 19.07 26.17
CA ASP A 161 -11.88 19.83 25.05
C ASP A 161 -10.36 19.54 24.91
N ASP A 162 -9.98 18.26 25.00
CA ASP A 162 -8.64 17.73 24.97
C ASP A 162 -8.32 17.21 23.54
N ASN A 163 -7.07 17.39 23.10
CA ASN A 163 -6.59 16.81 21.84
C ASN A 163 -6.84 15.29 21.79
N PRO A 164 -7.26 14.73 20.63
CA PRO A 164 -7.47 13.30 20.47
C PRO A 164 -6.24 12.49 20.88
N THR A 165 -6.48 11.48 21.72
CA THR A 165 -5.44 10.59 22.27
C THR A 165 -5.68 9.17 21.82
N LYS A 166 -4.59 8.45 21.53
CA LYS A 166 -4.65 7.04 21.14
C LYS A 166 -5.01 6.16 22.34
N ARG A 167 -5.99 5.29 22.18
CA ARG A 167 -6.62 4.45 23.21
C ARG A 167 -6.81 3.03 22.72
N THR A 168 -7.04 2.11 23.66
CA THR A 168 -7.25 0.69 23.38
C THR A 168 -8.33 0.09 24.26
N GLY A 169 -9.36 -0.48 23.66
CA GLY A 169 -10.42 -1.23 24.35
C GLY A 169 -10.43 -2.70 23.94
N GLN A 170 -11.20 -3.54 24.63
CA GLN A 170 -11.48 -4.91 24.20
C GLN A 170 -12.95 -5.25 24.42
N ASN A 171 -13.52 -6.01 23.49
CA ASN A 171 -14.85 -6.61 23.59
C ASN A 171 -14.73 -8.13 23.42
N ARG A 172 -15.68 -8.89 23.97
CA ARG A 172 -15.80 -10.33 23.73
C ARG A 172 -17.06 -10.62 22.93
N TYR A 173 -16.92 -11.46 21.92
CA TYR A 173 -18.05 -12.00 21.18
C TYR A 173 -18.74 -13.11 22.00
N ASP A 174 -20.05 -13.06 22.21
CA ASP A 174 -20.73 -13.89 23.23
C ASP A 174 -21.84 -14.83 22.69
N ALA A 175 -22.14 -14.82 21.38
CA ALA A 175 -23.16 -15.70 20.80
C ALA A 175 -22.83 -16.25 19.40
N LEU A 176 -23.29 -17.48 19.10
CA LEU A 176 -23.16 -18.10 17.77
C LEU A 176 -24.30 -17.62 16.86
N GLY A 177 -24.01 -16.65 16.00
CA GLY A 177 -24.81 -16.34 14.82
C GLY A 177 -24.64 -14.91 14.35
N GLU A 178 -24.82 -14.68 13.04
CA GLU A 178 -25.17 -13.37 12.49
C GLU A 178 -26.57 -12.98 13.03
N ILE A 179 -26.66 -12.60 14.30
CA ILE A 179 -27.93 -12.34 15.00
C ILE A 179 -28.33 -10.89 14.77
N PHE A 180 -28.72 -10.57 13.53
CA PHE A 180 -29.63 -9.45 13.27
C PHE A 180 -30.69 -9.86 12.24
N ASN A 181 -31.34 -10.99 12.49
CA ASN A 181 -32.53 -11.43 11.78
C ASN A 181 -33.78 -11.30 12.66
N ASN A 182 -34.06 -10.11 13.25
CA ASN A 182 -35.43 -9.58 13.34
C ASN A 182 -35.55 -8.19 14.03
N ALA A 183 -36.05 -7.25 13.23
CA ALA A 183 -36.88 -6.07 13.50
C ALA A 183 -37.18 -5.64 14.94
N GLY A 184 -36.87 -4.36 15.25
CA GLY A 184 -37.51 -3.71 16.38
C GLY A 184 -37.16 -2.28 16.75
N GLN A 185 -36.25 -1.56 16.08
CA GLN A 185 -36.21 -0.08 16.11
C GLN A 185 -35.15 0.61 15.20
N PHE A 186 -34.20 -0.12 14.62
CA PHE A 186 -33.33 0.40 13.55
C PHE A 186 -33.64 -0.34 12.25
N ASN A 187 -34.00 0.41 11.21
CA ASN A 187 -34.40 -0.10 9.90
C ASN A 187 -33.18 -0.30 8.97
N THR A 188 -32.01 -0.63 9.52
CA THR A 188 -30.79 -0.82 8.74
C THR A 188 -30.79 -2.22 8.11
N PRO A 189 -30.68 -2.36 6.78
CA PRO A 189 -30.55 -3.66 6.14
C PRO A 189 -29.24 -4.31 6.58
N VAL A 190 -29.32 -5.42 7.30
CA VAL A 190 -28.15 -6.22 7.67
C VAL A 190 -27.65 -6.90 6.40
N LEU A 191 -26.45 -6.54 5.99
CA LEU A 191 -25.80 -7.09 4.81
C LEU A 191 -24.90 -8.27 5.25
N PRO A 192 -25.16 -9.50 4.77
CA PRO A 192 -24.39 -10.68 5.16
C PRO A 192 -22.90 -10.51 4.89
N GLY A 193 -22.07 -10.80 5.89
CA GLY A 193 -20.62 -10.71 5.81
C GLY A 193 -20.01 -9.29 5.79
N THR A 194 -20.80 -8.20 5.80
CA THR A 194 -20.25 -6.83 5.77
C THR A 194 -20.22 -6.16 7.14
N GLN A 195 -20.93 -6.69 8.14
CA GLN A 195 -20.94 -6.16 9.50
C GLN A 195 -20.39 -7.19 10.49
N LEU A 196 -19.42 -6.79 11.32
CA LEU A 196 -19.12 -7.51 12.56
C LEU A 196 -20.30 -7.24 13.50
N ALA A 197 -21.07 -8.28 13.83
CA ALA A 197 -22.20 -8.15 14.73
C ALA A 197 -21.72 -8.16 16.18
N TYR A 198 -21.85 -7.04 16.88
CA TYR A 198 -21.80 -6.98 18.33
C TYR A 198 -23.19 -6.59 18.85
N ASP A 199 -23.69 -7.29 19.86
CA ASP A 199 -24.92 -6.91 20.56
C ASP A 199 -24.60 -5.83 21.60
N PHE A 200 -25.09 -4.61 21.34
CA PHE A 200 -25.40 -3.61 22.35
C PHE A 200 -26.71 -2.95 21.90
N ASP A 201 -27.84 -3.64 22.11
CA ASP A 201 -29.14 -3.03 21.80
C ASP A 201 -29.38 -1.77 22.66
N SER A 202 -29.94 -0.73 22.04
CA SER A 202 -30.50 0.41 22.75
C SER A 202 -31.97 0.12 23.04
N GLY A 203 -32.31 -0.15 24.29
CA GLY A 203 -33.67 0.07 24.78
C GLY A 203 -34.32 -1.05 25.57
N ASN A 204 -33.63 -2.16 25.85
CA ASN A 204 -34.11 -3.06 26.90
C ASN A 204 -32.96 -3.83 27.58
N ALA A 205 -32.55 -3.38 28.77
CA ALA A 205 -31.54 -4.03 29.64
C ALA A 205 -31.82 -5.52 29.99
N ASN A 206 -32.94 -6.10 29.55
CA ASN A 206 -33.23 -7.54 29.65
C ASN A 206 -32.76 -8.33 28.41
N ASN A 207 -32.48 -7.65 27.29
CA ASN A 207 -32.19 -8.24 25.99
C ASN A 207 -30.70 -8.21 25.67
N ASP A 208 -29.93 -7.26 26.21
CA ASP A 208 -28.48 -7.19 26.07
C ASP A 208 -27.76 -8.07 27.10
N ALA A 209 -26.56 -8.54 26.75
CA ALA A 209 -25.73 -9.33 27.65
C ALA A 209 -25.21 -8.49 28.83
N PHE A 210 -25.00 -7.18 28.64
CA PHE A 210 -24.47 -6.26 29.64
C PHE A 210 -25.50 -5.96 30.75
N GLY A 211 -26.73 -5.58 30.44
CA GLY A 211 -27.83 -5.39 31.40
C GLY A 211 -28.17 -6.64 32.21
N ARG A 212 -28.07 -7.84 31.61
CA ARG A 212 -28.25 -9.14 32.30
C ARG A 212 -27.05 -9.60 33.14
N GLU A 213 -25.83 -9.29 32.71
CA GLU A 213 -24.59 -9.71 33.39
C GLU A 213 -24.36 -8.89 34.67
N PHE A 214 -24.65 -7.59 34.62
CA PHE A 214 -24.38 -6.63 35.71
C PHE A 214 -25.59 -6.26 36.58
N GLY A 215 -26.80 -6.73 36.25
CA GLY A 215 -27.98 -6.42 37.04
C GLY A 215 -28.25 -4.91 37.08
N ILE A 216 -28.14 -4.21 35.95
CA ILE A 216 -28.42 -2.76 35.86
C ILE A 216 -29.82 -2.42 36.40
N ASN A 217 -30.76 -3.36 36.26
CA ASN A 217 -32.09 -3.27 36.87
C ASN A 217 -32.07 -3.39 38.42
N ASP A 218 -31.13 -4.13 39.00
CA ASP A 218 -30.92 -4.27 40.45
C ASP A 218 -30.22 -3.04 41.07
N LEU A 219 -29.62 -2.18 40.24
CA LEU A 219 -29.03 -0.89 40.64
C LEU A 219 -30.08 0.24 40.75
N GLY A 220 -31.31 0.01 40.30
CA GLY A 220 -32.42 0.98 40.42
C GLY A 220 -32.34 2.18 39.47
N LEU A 221 -31.57 2.08 38.36
CA LEU A 221 -31.25 3.19 37.46
C LEU A 221 -32.34 3.49 36.40
N GLY A 222 -33.41 2.70 36.33
CA GLY A 222 -34.51 2.87 35.37
C GLY A 222 -34.27 2.14 34.03
N ALA A 223 -35.33 2.05 33.21
CA ALA A 223 -35.38 1.22 32.00
C ALA A 223 -34.87 1.90 30.71
N ASN A 224 -34.27 3.09 30.81
CA ASN A 224 -33.81 3.86 29.65
C ASN A 224 -32.28 3.90 29.65
N GLU A 225 -31.68 3.31 28.64
CA GLU A 225 -30.25 3.44 28.36
C GLU A 225 -29.90 4.77 27.68
N VAL A 226 -28.69 5.20 28.03
CA VAL A 226 -27.77 6.18 27.46
C VAL A 226 -28.06 6.74 26.05
N GLY A 227 -28.00 8.07 25.92
CA GLY A 227 -27.99 8.76 24.62
C GLY A 227 -26.58 8.81 23.99
N ALA A 228 -26.52 8.72 22.67
CA ALA A 228 -25.29 8.86 21.88
C ALA A 228 -24.79 10.32 21.84
N SER A 229 -23.48 10.52 21.98
CA SER A 229 -22.81 11.79 21.65
C SER A 229 -21.91 11.59 20.44
N GLY A 230 -22.10 12.37 19.37
CA GLY A 230 -21.16 12.39 18.25
C GLY A 230 -19.83 12.97 18.71
N GLY A 231 -18.74 12.20 18.59
CA GLY A 231 -17.42 12.67 19.01
C GLY A 231 -16.27 11.69 18.88
N ASP A 232 -16.53 10.39 18.73
CA ASP A 232 -15.46 9.40 18.64
C ASP A 232 -15.39 8.80 17.24
N SER A 233 -14.31 9.15 16.53
CA SER A 233 -13.95 8.56 15.26
C SER A 233 -13.66 7.07 15.45
N GLY A 234 -14.52 6.23 14.90
CA GLY A 234 -14.37 4.79 14.98
C GLY A 234 -12.97 4.34 14.52
N GLY A 235 -12.36 3.46 15.30
CA GLY A 235 -11.04 2.90 15.04
C GLY A 235 -11.08 1.45 14.54
N PRO A 236 -9.97 0.93 13.99
CA PRO A 236 -9.87 -0.46 13.60
C PRO A 236 -10.08 -1.40 14.79
N SER A 237 -10.72 -2.53 14.52
CA SER A 237 -10.70 -3.73 15.38
C SER A 237 -9.64 -4.71 14.92
N PHE A 238 -9.13 -5.44 15.89
CA PHE A 238 -8.16 -6.49 15.69
C PHE A 238 -8.61 -7.79 16.33
N ILE A 239 -8.44 -8.87 15.59
CA ILE A 239 -8.51 -10.24 16.08
C ILE A 239 -7.14 -10.85 15.86
N ASN A 240 -6.49 -11.35 16.91
CA ASN A 240 -5.14 -11.93 16.83
C ASN A 240 -4.11 -11.02 16.13
N GLY A 241 -4.21 -9.70 16.32
CA GLY A 241 -3.31 -8.73 15.70
C GLY A 241 -3.58 -8.43 14.22
N GLN A 242 -4.66 -8.97 13.65
CA GLN A 242 -5.09 -8.74 12.27
C GLN A 242 -6.32 -7.84 12.21
N ILE A 243 -6.41 -6.96 11.20
CA ILE A 243 -7.50 -6.02 10.99
C ILE A 243 -8.79 -6.81 10.72
N ALA A 244 -9.71 -6.80 11.67
CA ALA A 244 -11.00 -7.47 11.56
C ALA A 244 -12.09 -6.54 11.03
N GLY A 245 -12.08 -5.28 11.47
CA GLY A 245 -13.10 -4.31 11.12
C GLY A 245 -12.66 -2.86 11.24
N VAL A 246 -13.49 -1.96 10.73
CA VAL A 246 -13.41 -0.51 10.95
C VAL A 246 -14.74 -0.03 11.53
N ALA A 247 -14.70 0.76 12.61
CA ALA A 247 -15.89 1.26 13.27
C ALA A 247 -16.35 2.59 12.67
N SER A 248 -17.67 2.83 12.68
CA SER A 248 -18.28 4.06 12.17
C SER A 248 -18.53 5.11 13.27
N TYR A 249 -19.15 4.76 14.40
CA TYR A 249 -19.45 5.71 15.48
C TYR A 249 -19.23 5.11 16.88
N GLY A 250 -18.54 5.86 17.76
CA GLY A 250 -18.44 5.55 19.19
C GLY A 250 -19.49 6.24 20.05
N VAL A 251 -19.95 5.55 21.09
CA VAL A 251 -20.75 6.11 22.17
C VAL A 251 -19.97 6.10 23.48
N SER A 252 -20.00 7.24 24.18
CA SER A 252 -19.57 7.35 25.57
C SER A 252 -20.75 7.01 26.48
N PRO A 253 -20.62 6.08 27.45
CA PRO A 253 -21.65 5.90 28.44
C PRO A 253 -21.79 7.18 29.27
N THR A 254 -23.03 7.66 29.47
CA THR A 254 -23.39 8.84 30.27
C THR A 254 -23.86 8.48 31.69
N THR A 255 -23.59 7.24 32.13
CA THR A 255 -24.01 6.75 33.45
C THR A 255 -23.15 7.39 34.55
N PRO A 256 -23.75 8.21 35.45
CA PRO A 256 -23.00 8.82 36.53
C PRO A 256 -22.46 7.75 37.50
N GLY A 257 -21.14 7.69 37.68
CA GLY A 257 -20.47 6.81 38.65
C GLY A 257 -19.64 5.66 38.06
N ILE A 258 -19.61 5.48 36.74
CA ILE A 258 -18.55 4.72 36.06
C ILE A 258 -17.44 5.72 35.71
N ASP A 259 -16.38 5.71 36.51
CA ASP A 259 -15.30 6.69 36.44
C ASP A 259 -14.21 6.24 35.44
N VAL A 260 -14.28 6.74 34.21
CA VAL A 260 -13.23 6.62 33.16
C VAL A 260 -12.11 7.67 33.33
N THR A 261 -12.06 8.40 34.46
CA THR A 261 -11.16 9.55 34.64
C THR A 261 -9.80 9.23 35.27
N GLU A 262 -9.52 7.98 35.66
CA GLU A 262 -8.16 7.64 36.08
C GLU A 262 -7.21 7.73 34.88
N ALA A 263 -6.08 8.43 35.06
CA ALA A 263 -5.09 8.71 34.01
C ALA A 263 -4.47 7.46 33.34
N ASN A 264 -4.81 6.27 33.84
CA ASN A 264 -4.35 4.96 33.37
C ASN A 264 -5.49 4.11 32.78
N ASP A 265 -6.71 4.62 32.71
CA ASP A 265 -7.82 3.95 32.04
C ASP A 265 -7.70 4.15 30.52
N THR A 266 -7.30 3.08 29.84
CA THR A 266 -7.15 3.07 28.38
C THR A 266 -8.41 2.65 27.65
N SER A 267 -9.48 2.30 28.37
CA SER A 267 -10.69 1.71 27.79
C SER A 267 -11.40 2.66 26.81
N PHE A 268 -11.94 2.07 25.75
CA PHE A 268 -12.58 2.71 24.61
C PHE A 268 -14.06 2.28 24.63
N GLY A 269 -14.99 3.20 24.34
CA GLY A 269 -16.44 3.06 24.60
C GLY A 269 -17.21 1.96 23.86
N GLU A 270 -18.54 2.04 23.87
CA GLU A 270 -19.43 1.16 23.11
C GLU A 270 -19.56 1.68 21.65
N PHE A 271 -19.83 0.82 20.66
CA PHE A 271 -19.86 1.21 19.25
C PHE A 271 -21.04 0.57 18.53
N PHE A 272 -21.68 1.34 17.64
CA PHE A 272 -22.69 0.81 16.72
C PHE A 272 -22.05 0.57 15.36
N ALA A 273 -22.31 -0.63 14.82
CA ALA A 273 -21.93 -1.08 13.48
C ALA A 273 -20.42 -1.08 13.17
N ASP A 274 -19.94 -2.21 12.69
CA ASP A 274 -18.55 -2.38 12.30
C ASP A 274 -18.45 -2.97 10.92
N THR A 275 -17.76 -2.28 10.00
CA THR A 275 -17.52 -2.82 8.67
C THR A 275 -16.51 -3.96 8.75
N ARG A 276 -16.93 -5.17 8.38
CA ARG A 276 -16.04 -6.34 8.30
C ARG A 276 -15.06 -6.18 7.14
N VAL A 277 -13.78 -5.94 7.44
CA VAL A 277 -12.78 -5.62 6.41
C VAL A 277 -12.58 -6.78 5.42
N SER A 278 -12.69 -8.03 5.87
CA SER A 278 -12.55 -9.20 4.99
C SER A 278 -13.63 -9.31 3.89
N ALA A 279 -14.79 -8.68 4.05
CA ALA A 279 -15.81 -8.61 3.00
C ALA A 279 -15.36 -7.76 1.80
N TYR A 280 -14.40 -6.86 2.03
CA TYR A 280 -13.96 -5.84 1.09
C TYR A 280 -12.57 -6.11 0.51
N LEU A 281 -12.03 -7.33 0.66
CA LEU A 281 -10.72 -7.70 0.11
C LEU A 281 -10.60 -7.43 -1.40
N SER A 282 -11.69 -7.62 -2.16
CA SER A 282 -11.72 -7.30 -3.60
C SER A 282 -11.54 -5.80 -3.84
N PHE A 283 -12.24 -4.96 -3.09
CA PHE A 283 -12.11 -3.50 -3.15
C PHE A 283 -10.72 -3.04 -2.71
N ILE A 284 -10.22 -3.54 -1.58
CA ILE A 284 -8.88 -3.21 -1.06
C ILE A 284 -7.80 -3.63 -2.06
N GLY A 285 -7.88 -4.84 -2.61
CA GLY A 285 -6.98 -5.30 -3.66
C GLY A 285 -7.06 -4.46 -4.93
N GLY A 286 -8.25 -4.00 -5.31
CA GLY A 286 -8.47 -3.06 -6.41
C GLY A 286 -7.81 -1.70 -6.18
N ALA A 287 -8.04 -1.10 -5.00
CA ALA A 287 -7.42 0.18 -4.61
C ALA A 287 -5.89 0.11 -4.61
N ILE A 288 -5.32 -0.98 -4.09
CA ILE A 288 -3.86 -1.20 -4.11
C ILE A 288 -3.37 -1.37 -5.55
N ALA A 289 -4.08 -2.14 -6.38
CA ALA A 289 -3.72 -2.31 -7.78
C ALA A 289 -3.83 -1.02 -8.60
N GLU A 290 -4.77 -0.13 -8.27
CA GLU A 290 -4.90 1.20 -8.86
C GLU A 290 -3.85 2.19 -8.35
N SER A 291 -3.39 2.05 -7.11
CA SER A 291 -2.26 2.82 -6.58
C SER A 291 -1.01 2.57 -7.42
N ASN A 292 -0.79 1.33 -7.84
CA ASN A 292 0.29 0.88 -8.72
C ASN A 292 0.09 1.17 -10.23
N ARG A 293 -0.73 2.17 -10.62
CA ARG A 293 -1.06 2.51 -12.03
C ARG A 293 -0.79 3.96 -12.44
N GLY A 294 -0.25 4.79 -11.55
CA GLY A 294 -0.08 6.20 -11.87
C GLY A 294 1.37 6.61 -11.83
N ASP A 295 1.71 7.57 -12.68
CA ASP A 295 3.01 8.20 -12.83
C ASP A 295 3.63 8.57 -11.46
N ASN A 296 4.68 7.87 -11.04
CA ASN A 296 5.37 8.01 -9.77
C ASN A 296 6.71 8.72 -9.94
N LEU A 297 7.07 9.54 -8.95
CA LEU A 297 8.45 10.01 -8.77
C LEU A 297 9.08 9.23 -7.61
N MET A 298 10.07 8.41 -7.91
CA MET A 298 10.79 7.57 -6.97
C MET A 298 12.25 7.98 -6.91
N THR A 299 12.78 8.11 -5.69
CA THR A 299 14.18 8.47 -5.50
C THR A 299 14.79 7.61 -4.40
N GLY A 300 15.91 6.97 -4.71
CA GLY A 300 16.73 6.20 -3.81
C GLY A 300 17.47 7.05 -2.77
N TRP A 301 18.24 6.37 -1.94
CA TRP A 301 19.09 6.93 -0.91
C TRP A 301 20.55 6.87 -1.36
N THR A 302 21.50 6.76 -0.44
CA THR A 302 22.94 6.70 -0.78
C THR A 302 23.49 5.28 -0.76
N GLY A 303 22.63 4.28 -0.63
CA GLY A 303 23.00 2.87 -0.56
C GLY A 303 22.17 2.07 -1.56
N THR A 304 22.57 0.82 -1.82
CA THR A 304 21.89 -0.06 -2.77
C THR A 304 20.40 -0.17 -2.53
N ASP A 305 19.63 0.22 -3.53
CA ASP A 305 18.18 0.23 -3.55
C ASP A 305 17.62 -0.74 -4.61
N THR A 306 16.37 -1.15 -4.40
CA THR A 306 15.56 -1.78 -5.45
C THR A 306 14.28 -0.98 -5.60
N LEU A 307 14.14 -0.30 -6.73
CA LEU A 307 13.04 0.60 -7.05
C LEU A 307 12.23 0.03 -8.23
N ALA A 308 10.91 0.05 -8.11
CA ALA A 308 10.00 -0.46 -9.13
C ALA A 308 8.79 0.47 -9.33
N GLY A 309 8.63 1.01 -10.55
CA GLY A 309 7.54 1.91 -10.93
C GLY A 309 6.20 1.18 -11.13
N ASN A 310 6.25 0.00 -11.73
CA ASN A 310 5.13 -0.90 -12.04
C ASN A 310 4.28 -0.49 -13.24
N ALA A 311 3.38 0.47 -13.11
CA ALA A 311 2.55 0.92 -14.24
C ALA A 311 2.23 2.40 -14.08
N GLY A 312 2.14 3.11 -15.21
CA GLY A 312 2.19 4.58 -15.24
C GLY A 312 3.53 5.04 -15.84
N ASN A 313 3.62 6.31 -16.22
CA ASN A 313 4.88 6.88 -16.72
C ASN A 313 5.72 7.33 -15.52
N ASP A 314 6.60 6.47 -15.04
CA ASP A 314 7.34 6.67 -13.81
C ASP A 314 8.67 7.40 -14.04
N THR A 315 9.16 8.10 -13.02
CA THR A 315 10.51 8.67 -12.97
C THR A 315 11.22 8.10 -11.75
N ILE A 316 12.30 7.35 -11.98
CA ILE A 316 13.04 6.62 -10.95
C ILE A 316 14.50 7.08 -10.97
N GLU A 317 15.02 7.50 -9.82
CA GLU A 317 16.42 7.92 -9.62
C GLU A 317 17.07 7.06 -8.53
N GLY A 318 18.11 6.29 -8.85
CA GLY A 318 18.85 5.42 -7.91
C GLY A 318 19.73 6.21 -6.93
N ARG A 319 20.48 7.18 -7.47
CA ARG A 319 21.43 8.09 -6.81
C ARG A 319 22.81 7.48 -6.57
N GLY A 320 22.98 6.62 -5.58
CA GLY A 320 24.32 6.29 -5.09
C GLY A 320 24.44 4.87 -4.60
N SER A 321 25.54 4.22 -4.98
CA SER A 321 25.79 2.77 -4.88
C SER A 321 25.10 1.99 -6.00
N ASP A 322 25.40 0.70 -6.06
CA ASP A 322 24.86 -0.21 -7.08
C ASP A 322 23.36 -0.47 -6.83
N ASP A 323 22.48 -0.05 -7.74
CA ASP A 323 21.02 -0.08 -7.63
C ASP A 323 20.34 -1.03 -8.64
N ILE A 324 19.08 -1.39 -8.35
CA ILE A 324 18.21 -2.12 -9.28
C ILE A 324 16.96 -1.27 -9.55
N LEU A 325 16.79 -0.83 -10.79
CA LEU A 325 15.69 0.02 -11.21
C LEU A 325 14.79 -0.71 -12.22
N LEU A 326 13.49 -0.77 -11.95
CA LEU A 326 12.49 -1.43 -12.79
C LEU A 326 11.38 -0.44 -13.17
N GLY A 327 11.22 -0.14 -14.45
CA GLY A 327 10.20 0.80 -14.94
C GLY A 327 8.82 0.18 -14.81
N GLY A 328 8.54 -0.80 -15.65
CA GLY A 328 7.39 -1.69 -15.52
C GLY A 328 6.50 -1.67 -16.75
N ARG A 329 5.51 -0.79 -16.80
CA ARG A 329 4.58 -0.63 -17.92
C ARG A 329 4.40 0.85 -18.18
N ASP A 330 4.15 1.18 -19.43
CA ASP A 330 4.02 2.57 -19.90
C ASP A 330 5.41 3.23 -19.94
N ASN A 331 5.51 4.53 -20.28
CA ASN A 331 6.80 5.11 -20.67
C ASN A 331 7.54 5.67 -19.45
N ASP A 332 8.65 5.04 -19.08
CA ASP A 332 9.37 5.37 -17.86
C ASP A 332 10.66 6.17 -18.13
N VAL A 333 11.13 6.88 -17.10
CA VAL A 333 12.46 7.53 -17.07
C VAL A 333 13.24 6.99 -15.88
N LEU A 334 14.33 6.27 -16.15
CA LEU A 334 15.15 5.61 -15.13
C LEU A 334 16.59 6.16 -15.17
N ARG A 335 17.10 6.61 -14.03
CA ARG A 335 18.48 7.09 -13.86
C ARG A 335 19.19 6.33 -12.74
N GLY A 336 20.28 5.64 -13.07
CA GLY A 336 21.16 4.98 -12.11
C GLY A 336 21.89 5.99 -11.21
N GLU A 337 22.57 6.94 -11.85
CA GLU A 337 23.46 7.95 -11.27
C GLU A 337 24.84 7.39 -10.89
N VAL A 338 25.19 7.26 -9.61
CA VAL A 338 26.53 6.81 -9.21
C VAL A 338 26.47 5.37 -8.72
N GLY A 339 26.97 4.41 -9.48
CA GLY A 339 26.96 3.01 -9.08
C GLY A 339 27.12 2.07 -10.26
N ASN A 340 27.33 0.78 -10.03
CA ASN A 340 27.16 -0.19 -11.11
C ASN A 340 25.70 -0.66 -11.07
N ASP A 341 24.86 -0.03 -11.87
CA ASP A 341 23.41 -0.15 -11.78
C ASP A 341 22.86 -1.19 -12.75
N SER A 342 21.76 -1.81 -12.35
CA SER A 342 20.97 -2.71 -13.20
C SER A 342 19.61 -2.06 -13.47
N ILE A 343 19.42 -1.58 -14.70
CA ILE A 343 18.25 -0.80 -15.10
C ILE A 343 17.45 -1.59 -16.14
N ALA A 344 16.14 -1.76 -15.91
CA ALA A 344 15.22 -2.39 -16.85
C ALA A 344 13.94 -1.58 -17.06
N GLY A 345 13.70 -1.10 -18.29
CA GLY A 345 12.48 -0.36 -18.66
C GLY A 345 11.24 -1.25 -18.64
N ASN A 346 11.36 -2.44 -19.23
CA ASN A 346 10.35 -3.49 -19.38
C ASN A 346 9.36 -3.28 -20.52
N ARG A 347 8.29 -2.48 -20.38
CA ARG A 347 7.29 -2.32 -21.43
C ARG A 347 6.92 -0.85 -21.55
N GLY A 348 7.16 -0.27 -22.72
CA GLY A 348 6.89 1.13 -22.95
C GLY A 348 8.01 1.72 -23.79
N ASN A 349 7.88 2.99 -24.16
CA ASN A 349 9.00 3.69 -24.78
C ASN A 349 9.80 4.37 -23.68
N ASP A 350 10.78 3.67 -23.14
CA ASP A 350 11.47 4.05 -21.92
C ASP A 350 12.73 4.87 -22.21
N VAL A 351 13.13 5.69 -21.23
CA VAL A 351 14.40 6.42 -21.24
C VAL A 351 15.26 5.93 -20.08
N LEU A 352 16.37 5.28 -20.40
CA LEU A 352 17.29 4.69 -19.44
C LEU A 352 18.65 5.40 -19.50
N GLU A 353 19.16 5.79 -18.33
CA GLU A 353 20.45 6.47 -18.17
C GLU A 353 21.24 5.82 -17.02
N GLY A 354 22.39 5.20 -17.34
CA GLY A 354 23.27 4.59 -16.34
C GLY A 354 24.01 5.66 -15.53
N SER A 355 24.69 6.55 -16.25
CA SER A 355 25.42 7.75 -15.79
C SER A 355 26.90 7.48 -15.49
N ASP A 356 27.30 7.26 -14.24
CA ASP A 356 28.69 6.97 -13.88
C ASP A 356 28.81 5.47 -13.57
N ASN A 357 30.00 4.88 -13.79
CA ASN A 357 30.35 3.49 -13.49
C ASN A 357 29.79 2.44 -14.48
N ASP A 358 30.08 1.15 -14.24
CA ASP A 358 29.83 0.09 -15.23
C ASP A 358 28.38 -0.42 -15.09
N ASP A 359 27.51 -0.09 -16.03
CA ASP A 359 26.07 -0.35 -15.93
C ASP A 359 25.55 -1.48 -16.82
N ILE A 360 24.38 -2.03 -16.45
CA ILE A 360 23.63 -2.99 -17.27
C ILE A 360 22.22 -2.44 -17.53
N LEU A 361 21.91 -2.17 -18.80
CA LEU A 361 20.67 -1.52 -19.22
C LEU A 361 19.89 -2.38 -20.21
N PHE A 362 18.64 -2.70 -19.86
CA PHE A 362 17.69 -3.43 -20.68
C PHE A 362 16.47 -2.57 -21.00
N GLY A 363 16.24 -2.23 -22.27
CA GLY A 363 15.06 -1.47 -22.71
C GLY A 363 13.79 -2.26 -22.46
N GLY A 364 13.64 -3.38 -23.18
CA GLY A 364 12.59 -4.35 -22.94
C GLY A 364 11.68 -4.53 -24.15
N GLN A 365 10.48 -3.97 -24.10
CA GLN A 365 9.51 -3.99 -25.19
C GLN A 365 9.17 -2.56 -25.59
N ASP A 366 8.95 -2.38 -26.89
CA ASP A 366 8.66 -1.10 -27.54
C ASP A 366 9.95 -0.27 -27.75
N SER A 367 9.85 1.00 -28.10
CA SER A 367 10.98 1.77 -28.62
C SER A 367 11.69 2.57 -27.53
N ASP A 368 12.86 2.12 -27.12
CA ASP A 368 13.59 2.66 -25.98
C ASP A 368 14.74 3.60 -26.38
N THR A 369 15.08 4.52 -25.48
CA THR A 369 16.29 5.35 -25.56
C THR A 369 17.19 5.00 -24.38
N ILE A 370 18.38 4.46 -24.67
CA ILE A 370 19.29 3.92 -23.66
C ILE A 370 20.66 4.62 -23.77
N SER A 371 21.14 5.15 -22.65
CA SER A 371 22.45 5.77 -22.51
C SER A 371 23.23 5.09 -21.37
N GLY A 372 24.40 4.54 -21.66
CA GLY A 372 25.32 3.97 -20.67
C GLY A 372 25.91 5.06 -19.80
N GLY A 373 26.71 5.94 -20.38
CA GLY A 373 27.30 7.08 -19.67
C GLY A 373 28.82 6.95 -19.63
N ALA A 374 29.42 6.99 -18.46
CA ALA A 374 30.85 6.83 -18.25
C ALA A 374 31.14 5.52 -17.54
N GLY A 375 31.76 4.56 -18.21
CA GLY A 375 31.90 3.21 -17.68
C GLY A 375 32.05 2.21 -18.81
N ASN A 376 32.13 0.93 -18.47
CA ASN A 376 32.07 -0.15 -19.47
C ASN A 376 30.68 -0.75 -19.39
N ASP A 377 29.78 -0.24 -20.22
CA ASP A 377 28.36 -0.51 -20.07
C ASP A 377 27.91 -1.66 -20.96
N VAL A 378 26.83 -2.33 -20.55
CA VAL A 378 26.16 -3.35 -21.35
C VAL A 378 24.74 -2.89 -21.66
N LEU A 379 24.49 -2.62 -22.94
CA LEU A 379 23.22 -2.07 -23.42
C LEU A 379 22.50 -3.10 -24.30
N ALA A 380 21.24 -3.36 -23.99
CA ALA A 380 20.34 -4.15 -24.82
C ALA A 380 18.99 -3.44 -24.95
N GLY A 381 18.65 -2.99 -26.15
CA GLY A 381 17.31 -2.44 -26.44
C GLY A 381 16.20 -3.49 -26.32
N ASP A 382 16.55 -4.75 -26.60
CA ASP A 382 15.65 -5.89 -26.60
C ASP A 382 14.62 -5.89 -27.75
N PHE A 383 13.32 -5.61 -27.52
CA PHE A 383 12.28 -5.74 -28.55
C PHE A 383 11.78 -4.35 -28.94
N GLY A 384 12.02 -3.94 -30.17
CA GLY A 384 11.49 -2.68 -30.66
C GLY A 384 12.45 -2.07 -31.63
N GLN A 385 12.32 -0.76 -31.83
CA GLN A 385 13.37 0.03 -32.46
C GLN A 385 13.99 0.90 -31.38
N ASP A 386 15.21 0.55 -30.99
CA ASP A 386 15.87 1.20 -29.86
C ASP A 386 16.99 2.13 -30.30
N PHE A 387 17.30 3.10 -29.44
CA PHE A 387 18.39 4.04 -29.65
C PHE A 387 19.41 3.90 -28.53
N LEU A 388 20.59 3.35 -28.86
CA LEU A 388 21.63 2.95 -27.90
C LEU A 388 22.84 3.88 -28.02
N THR A 389 23.28 4.44 -26.89
CA THR A 389 24.47 5.29 -26.78
C THR A 389 25.33 4.77 -25.64
N GLY A 390 26.56 4.35 -25.94
CA GLY A 390 27.46 3.79 -24.93
C GLY A 390 28.05 4.88 -24.03
N GLY A 391 28.61 5.92 -24.65
CA GLY A 391 29.28 7.01 -23.97
C GLY A 391 30.80 6.79 -23.85
N ASP A 392 31.36 7.11 -22.69
CA ASP A 392 32.80 7.02 -22.42
C ASP A 392 33.13 5.65 -21.82
N GLY A 393 33.88 4.82 -22.54
CA GLY A 393 34.48 3.59 -21.99
C GLY A 393 34.40 2.45 -22.99
N SER A 394 34.44 1.20 -22.54
CA SER A 394 34.42 0.02 -23.42
C SER A 394 33.08 -0.67 -23.38
N ASP A 395 32.16 -0.21 -24.21
CA ASP A 395 30.77 -0.62 -24.14
C ASP A 395 30.46 -1.86 -24.96
N THR A 396 29.43 -2.59 -24.56
CA THR A 396 28.91 -3.75 -25.27
C THR A 396 27.45 -3.52 -25.65
N PHE A 397 27.21 -3.39 -26.96
CA PHE A 397 25.86 -3.26 -27.52
C PHE A 397 25.34 -4.64 -27.93
N THR A 398 24.25 -5.09 -27.36
CA THR A 398 23.64 -6.39 -27.69
C THR A 398 22.65 -6.23 -28.83
N LEU A 399 22.97 -6.85 -29.98
CA LEU A 399 22.07 -6.94 -31.12
C LEU A 399 21.54 -8.37 -31.25
N ARG A 400 20.22 -8.53 -31.28
CA ARG A 400 19.58 -9.85 -31.21
C ARG A 400 18.61 -10.14 -32.34
N ARG A 401 18.37 -11.43 -32.55
CA ARG A 401 17.29 -11.94 -33.41
C ARG A 401 15.95 -11.70 -32.74
N GLY A 402 14.95 -11.23 -33.47
CA GLY A 402 13.60 -11.01 -32.92
C GLY A 402 13.30 -9.60 -32.38
N ALA A 403 14.31 -8.72 -32.25
CA ALA A 403 14.12 -7.27 -32.44
C ALA A 403 13.76 -6.95 -33.91
N ALA A 404 14.04 -7.92 -34.79
CA ALA A 404 14.00 -7.90 -36.23
C ALA A 404 12.68 -7.39 -36.83
N ALA A 405 12.68 -6.11 -37.19
CA ALA A 405 11.95 -5.68 -38.36
C ALA A 405 12.50 -6.40 -39.60
N THR A 406 11.61 -6.82 -40.50
CA THR A 406 11.98 -7.14 -41.89
C THR A 406 12.26 -5.88 -42.72
N ASP A 407 12.24 -4.72 -42.07
CA ASP A 407 12.48 -3.39 -42.62
C ASP A 407 13.76 -2.83 -42.00
N ALA A 408 14.75 -2.54 -42.84
CA ALA A 408 16.04 -1.97 -42.43
C ALA A 408 15.92 -0.60 -41.74
N THR A 409 14.75 0.05 -41.80
CA THR A 409 14.48 1.35 -41.17
C THR A 409 13.92 1.24 -39.75
N GLN A 410 13.55 0.03 -39.29
CA GLN A 410 12.96 -0.24 -37.98
C GLN A 410 13.86 -1.17 -37.16
N VAL A 411 15.15 -0.88 -37.14
CA VAL A 411 16.15 -1.65 -36.39
C VAL A 411 16.74 -0.79 -35.29
N ASP A 412 17.33 -1.43 -34.29
CA ASP A 412 18.11 -0.76 -33.25
C ASP A 412 19.24 0.04 -33.85
N VAL A 413 19.52 1.18 -33.25
CA VAL A 413 20.54 2.10 -33.71
C VAL A 413 21.57 2.32 -32.62
N VAL A 414 22.79 1.83 -32.86
CA VAL A 414 23.96 2.17 -32.06
C VAL A 414 24.51 3.51 -32.56
N SER A 415 24.58 4.50 -31.68
CA SER A 415 24.73 5.90 -32.06
C SER A 415 26.17 6.40 -32.13
N ASP A 416 27.07 5.86 -31.31
CA ASP A 416 28.39 6.41 -31.00
C ASP A 416 29.53 5.39 -31.01
N PHE A 417 29.31 4.19 -31.57
CA PHE A 417 30.26 3.09 -31.61
C PHE A 417 31.72 3.50 -31.92
N ALA A 418 32.62 3.24 -30.98
CA ALA A 418 34.05 3.51 -31.03
C ALA A 418 34.85 2.24 -31.41
N ALA A 419 35.29 2.17 -32.67
CA ALA A 419 36.03 1.02 -33.19
C ALA A 419 37.31 0.69 -32.41
N GLY A 420 37.45 -0.58 -32.03
CA GLY A 420 38.58 -1.10 -31.24
C GLY A 420 38.41 -0.93 -29.73
N VAL A 421 37.47 -0.10 -29.30
CA VAL A 421 37.06 0.07 -27.90
C VAL A 421 35.81 -0.79 -27.67
N ASP A 422 34.70 -0.42 -28.31
CA ASP A 422 33.39 -1.04 -28.09
C ASP A 422 33.26 -2.41 -28.78
N ARG A 423 32.24 -3.16 -28.34
CA ARG A 423 31.90 -4.48 -28.85
C ARG A 423 30.41 -4.56 -29.18
N ILE A 424 30.10 -5.45 -30.13
CA ILE A 424 28.73 -5.82 -30.47
C ILE A 424 28.52 -7.27 -30.04
N ALA A 425 27.68 -7.48 -29.04
CA ALA A 425 27.29 -8.82 -28.62
C ALA A 425 26.21 -9.38 -29.54
N LEU A 426 26.37 -10.64 -29.94
CA LEU A 426 25.44 -11.39 -30.77
C LEU A 426 24.80 -12.52 -29.96
N THR A 427 23.47 -12.60 -29.99
CA THR A 427 22.70 -13.64 -29.29
C THR A 427 22.48 -14.89 -30.14
N GLN A 428 21.83 -15.92 -29.58
CA GLN A 428 21.39 -17.12 -30.31
C GLN A 428 22.50 -17.90 -31.03
N GLY A 429 23.73 -17.84 -30.51
CA GLY A 429 24.88 -18.54 -31.06
C GLY A 429 25.33 -17.99 -32.43
N LEU A 430 24.87 -16.80 -32.80
CA LEU A 430 25.41 -16.09 -33.95
C LEU A 430 26.88 -15.74 -33.72
N THR A 431 27.64 -15.79 -34.81
CA THR A 431 29.02 -15.34 -34.87
C THR A 431 29.17 -14.36 -36.01
N GLU A 432 30.29 -13.62 -36.05
CA GLU A 432 30.59 -12.69 -37.15
C GLU A 432 30.52 -13.36 -38.53
N ALA A 433 30.91 -14.64 -38.63
CA ALA A 433 30.83 -15.42 -39.87
C ALA A 433 29.39 -15.64 -40.36
N ASN A 434 28.38 -15.41 -39.52
CA ASN A 434 26.96 -15.52 -39.85
C ASN A 434 26.37 -14.18 -40.31
N LEU A 435 27.16 -13.10 -40.39
CA LEU A 435 26.67 -11.76 -40.69
C LEU A 435 26.93 -11.36 -42.14
N THR A 436 26.08 -10.48 -42.67
CA THR A 436 26.42 -9.61 -43.80
C THR A 436 26.40 -8.17 -43.31
N LEU A 437 27.46 -7.43 -43.62
CA LEU A 437 27.60 -6.02 -43.30
C LEU A 437 27.48 -5.21 -44.58
N GLU A 438 26.60 -4.22 -44.59
CA GLU A 438 26.41 -3.36 -45.76
C GLU A 438 26.33 -1.89 -45.36
N LEU A 439 26.90 -1.03 -46.19
CA LEU A 439 26.73 0.41 -46.01
C LEU A 439 25.26 0.77 -46.23
N PHE A 440 24.72 1.55 -45.31
CA PHE A 440 23.33 1.98 -45.32
C PHE A 440 23.24 3.43 -44.84
N ASP A 441 22.21 4.14 -45.31
CA ASP A 441 21.91 5.50 -44.89
C ASP A 441 20.55 5.51 -44.19
N LEU A 442 20.58 5.63 -42.86
CA LEU A 442 19.40 5.72 -42.01
C LEU A 442 19.42 7.07 -41.29
N ASN A 443 19.16 8.13 -42.05
CA ASN A 443 19.32 9.53 -41.61
C ASN A 443 20.75 9.84 -41.16
N GLY A 444 21.73 9.24 -41.82
CA GLY A 444 23.13 9.23 -41.44
C GLY A 444 23.83 8.00 -42.03
N SER A 445 25.11 8.15 -42.39
CA SER A 445 25.90 7.04 -42.92
C SER A 445 26.24 6.04 -41.81
N GLY A 446 26.22 4.75 -42.13
CA GLY A 446 26.65 3.72 -41.19
C GLY A 446 26.64 2.32 -41.82
N VAL A 447 26.65 1.31 -40.98
CA VAL A 447 26.62 -0.10 -41.39
C VAL A 447 25.38 -0.77 -40.84
N LEU A 448 24.61 -1.38 -41.74
CA LEU A 448 23.52 -2.27 -41.39
C LEU A 448 24.06 -3.69 -41.19
N VAL A 449 23.71 -4.29 -40.05
CA VAL A 449 24.09 -5.64 -39.66
C VAL A 449 22.91 -6.57 -39.89
N ARG A 450 23.11 -7.62 -40.69
CA ARG A 450 22.04 -8.60 -40.99
C ARG A 450 22.54 -10.03 -40.93
N VAL A 451 21.63 -10.98 -40.74
CA VAL A 451 21.95 -12.41 -40.77
C VAL A 451 22.12 -12.88 -42.22
N ALA A 452 23.27 -13.46 -42.54
CA ALA A 452 23.64 -13.87 -43.88
C ALA A 452 22.65 -14.88 -44.47
N GLY A 453 22.24 -14.65 -45.72
CA GLY A 453 21.29 -15.52 -46.43
C GLY A 453 19.83 -15.38 -45.99
N THR A 454 19.51 -14.39 -45.15
CA THR A 454 18.14 -14.12 -44.67
C THR A 454 17.73 -12.66 -44.95
N SER A 455 16.47 -12.33 -44.65
CA SER A 455 15.95 -10.96 -44.63
C SER A 455 15.90 -10.35 -43.22
N GLU A 456 16.65 -10.93 -42.27
CA GLU A 456 16.63 -10.54 -40.87
C GLU A 456 17.74 -9.54 -40.56
N PHE A 457 17.34 -8.36 -40.11
CA PHE A 457 18.25 -7.30 -39.66
C PHE A 457 18.42 -7.37 -38.14
N LEU A 458 19.65 -7.12 -37.68
CA LEU A 458 20.00 -7.13 -36.25
C LEU A 458 20.12 -5.71 -35.67
N GLY A 459 20.58 -4.75 -36.48
CA GLY A 459 20.82 -3.38 -36.01
C GLY A 459 21.59 -2.55 -37.03
N PHE A 460 21.66 -1.25 -36.78
CA PHE A 460 22.39 -0.27 -37.56
C PHE A 460 23.41 0.44 -36.68
N VAL A 461 24.66 0.51 -37.12
CA VAL A 461 25.73 1.21 -36.42
C VAL A 461 26.04 2.50 -37.15
N ARG A 462 25.72 3.65 -36.54
CA ARG A 462 25.95 4.98 -37.11
C ARG A 462 27.44 5.27 -37.22
N ASN A 463 27.79 6.04 -38.24
CA ASN A 463 29.14 6.55 -38.52
C ASN A 463 30.24 5.46 -38.60
N ALA A 464 29.86 4.19 -38.74
CA ALA A 464 30.77 3.07 -38.91
C ALA A 464 31.05 2.77 -40.40
N THR A 465 32.15 2.06 -40.63
CA THR A 465 32.50 1.42 -41.89
C THR A 465 32.48 -0.09 -41.73
N VAL A 466 32.41 -0.85 -42.82
CA VAL A 466 32.45 -2.32 -42.75
C VAL A 466 33.75 -2.78 -42.11
N GLU A 467 34.87 -2.14 -42.47
CA GLU A 467 36.20 -2.43 -41.94
C GLU A 467 36.31 -2.11 -40.44
N SER A 468 35.63 -1.06 -39.94
CA SER A 468 35.69 -0.69 -38.53
C SER A 468 34.91 -1.62 -37.62
N LEU A 469 33.91 -2.35 -38.14
CA LEU A 469 33.16 -3.34 -37.37
C LEU A 469 33.82 -4.73 -37.38
N GLN A 470 34.71 -5.01 -38.32
CA GLN A 470 35.35 -6.34 -38.41
C GLN A 470 36.11 -6.68 -37.13
N GLY A 471 35.83 -7.86 -36.56
CA GLY A 471 36.42 -8.33 -35.31
C GLY A 471 35.89 -7.66 -34.04
N SER A 472 34.87 -6.80 -34.13
CA SER A 472 34.23 -6.17 -32.96
C SER A 472 33.07 -6.99 -32.39
N PHE A 473 32.69 -8.09 -33.05
CA PHE A 473 31.58 -8.93 -32.65
C PHE A 473 32.01 -9.98 -31.62
N VAL A 474 31.22 -10.13 -30.57
CA VAL A 474 31.43 -11.10 -29.48
C VAL A 474 30.18 -11.94 -29.26
N ALA A 475 30.32 -13.08 -28.60
CA ALA A 475 29.16 -13.83 -28.14
C ALA A 475 28.53 -13.09 -26.96
N ASP A 476 27.19 -13.04 -26.90
CA ASP A 476 26.49 -12.54 -25.73
C ASP A 476 26.85 -13.37 -24.49
N THR A 477 27.32 -12.68 -23.45
CA THR A 477 27.68 -13.26 -22.15
C THR A 477 26.55 -13.23 -21.14
N LEU A 478 25.47 -12.49 -21.41
CA LEU A 478 24.29 -12.39 -20.54
C LEU A 478 23.34 -13.59 -20.70
N GLY A 479 23.53 -14.41 -21.74
CA GLY A 479 22.74 -15.61 -21.95
C GLY A 479 21.32 -15.34 -22.42
N LEU A 480 21.09 -14.20 -23.08
CA LEU A 480 19.84 -13.88 -23.74
C LEU A 480 19.68 -14.84 -24.92
N ASN A 481 18.80 -15.83 -24.75
CA ASN A 481 18.49 -16.85 -25.77
C ASN A 481 17.38 -16.41 -26.70
#